data_AF-A0A451AI60-F1
#
_entry.id   AF-A0A451AI60-F1
#
_cell.length_a   1.000
_cell.length_b   1.000
_cell.length_c   1.000
_cell.angle_alpha   90.00
_cell.angle_beta   90.00
_cell.angle_gamma   90.00
#
_symmetry.space_group_name_H-M   'P 1'
#
loop_
_entity.id
_entity.type
_entity.pdbx_description
1 polymer ?
#
loop_
_entity_poly.entity_id
_entity_poly.type
_entity_poly.pdbx_seq_one_letter_code
_entity_poly.pdbx_strand_id
1 'polypeptide(L)'
;MENNRDEIVEEFSELGLFKDPHAISDLVGNKIPRLRKLSQVKKAGYYKDPTFLEKLKEVNEEEKWGIQYSPDGGLLVTEEDIDTVLRVLNNDRLTSKINAETFDADVKHKLPAAP
;
A
#
# COMPACT_ATOMS: atom_id res chain seq x y z
N MET A 1 2.40 -1.28 -19.60
CA MET A 1 2.48 -1.31 -18.12
C MET A 1 1.23 -0.77 -17.46
N GLU A 2 0.33 -0.11 -18.20
CA GLU A 2 -0.96 0.36 -17.67
C GLU A 2 -1.94 -0.75 -17.29
N ASN A 3 -1.95 -1.87 -18.04
CA ASN A 3 -2.90 -2.97 -17.82
C ASN A 3 -2.86 -3.54 -16.38
N ASN A 4 -1.64 -3.70 -15.83
CA ASN A 4 -1.47 -4.28 -14.50
C ASN A 4 -1.97 -3.36 -13.37
N ARG A 5 -2.02 -2.04 -13.61
CA ARG A 5 -2.56 -1.04 -12.67
C ARG A 5 -4.08 -1.03 -12.73
N ASP A 6 -4.65 -1.05 -13.93
CA ASP A 6 -6.11 -1.07 -14.08
C ASP A 6 -6.69 -2.34 -13.46
N GLU A 7 -6.11 -3.49 -13.76
CA GLU A 7 -6.58 -4.77 -13.23
C GLU A 7 -6.59 -4.83 -11.69
N ILE A 8 -5.53 -4.37 -11.00
CA ILE A 8 -5.51 -4.39 -9.53
C ILE A 8 -6.46 -3.35 -8.92
N VAL A 9 -6.65 -2.22 -9.60
CA VAL A 9 -7.63 -1.20 -9.21
C VAL A 9 -9.05 -1.76 -9.33
N GLU A 10 -9.33 -2.52 -10.39
CA GLU A 10 -10.58 -3.27 -10.54
C GLU A 10 -10.74 -4.32 -9.44
N GLU A 11 -9.70 -5.14 -9.16
CA GLU A 11 -9.77 -6.13 -8.07
C GLU A 11 -10.04 -5.49 -6.70
N PHE A 12 -9.42 -4.35 -6.43
CA PHE A 12 -9.68 -3.58 -5.21
C PHE A 12 -11.12 -3.06 -5.12
N SER A 13 -11.70 -2.69 -6.26
CA SER A 13 -13.11 -2.31 -6.37
C SER A 13 -14.03 -3.51 -6.10
N GLU A 14 -13.75 -4.65 -6.72
CA GLU A 14 -14.52 -5.89 -6.55
C GLU A 14 -14.48 -6.41 -5.11
N LEU A 15 -13.32 -6.31 -4.46
CA LEU A 15 -13.15 -6.69 -3.06
C LEU A 15 -13.72 -5.65 -2.08
N GLY A 16 -14.12 -4.46 -2.56
CA GLY A 16 -14.53 -3.34 -1.71
C GLY A 16 -13.44 -2.89 -0.74
N LEU A 17 -12.17 -3.14 -1.09
CA LEU A 17 -11.04 -2.92 -0.20
C LEU A 17 -10.79 -1.43 0.03
N PHE A 18 -10.99 -0.64 -1.01
CA PHE A 18 -10.82 0.81 -1.00
C PHE A 18 -12.15 1.50 -1.21
N LYS A 19 -12.33 2.64 -0.56
CA LYS A 19 -13.50 3.51 -0.82
C LYS A 19 -13.45 4.10 -2.22
N ASP A 20 -12.26 4.49 -2.66
CA ASP A 20 -12.02 5.07 -3.97
C ASP A 20 -10.85 4.36 -4.66
N PRO A 21 -11.10 3.28 -5.43
CA PRO A 21 -10.06 2.57 -6.15
C PRO A 21 -9.47 3.44 -7.28
N HIS A 22 -10.23 4.41 -7.80
CA HIS A 22 -9.74 5.35 -8.81
C HIS A 22 -8.67 6.29 -8.25
N ALA A 23 -8.74 6.65 -6.97
CA ALA A 23 -7.70 7.42 -6.27
C ALA A 23 -6.35 6.68 -6.27
N ILE A 24 -6.33 5.35 -6.07
CA ILE A 24 -5.11 4.54 -6.21
C ILE A 24 -4.54 4.73 -7.60
N SER A 25 -5.40 4.62 -8.62
CA SER A 25 -5.02 4.81 -10.00
C SER A 25 -4.36 6.18 -10.18
N ASP A 26 -5.04 7.27 -9.82
CA ASP A 26 -4.53 8.64 -9.98
C ASP A 26 -3.20 8.89 -9.23
N LEU A 27 -3.12 8.45 -7.98
CA LEU A 27 -1.94 8.61 -7.12
C LEU A 27 -0.73 7.80 -7.61
N VAL A 28 -0.97 6.64 -8.20
CA VAL A 28 0.06 5.78 -8.78
C VAL A 28 0.48 6.30 -10.16
N GLY A 29 -0.49 6.75 -10.96
CA GLY A 29 -0.38 7.76 -12.00
C GLY A 29 0.92 7.72 -12.80
N ASN A 30 1.71 8.77 -12.61
CA ASN A 30 3.00 9.00 -13.27
C ASN A 30 4.20 8.55 -12.43
N LYS A 31 4.00 7.94 -11.26
CA LYS A 31 5.10 7.56 -10.36
C LYS A 31 5.48 6.09 -10.57
N ILE A 32 6.46 5.86 -11.44
CA ILE A 32 7.13 4.56 -11.66
C ILE A 32 7.39 3.75 -10.37
N PRO A 33 7.91 4.31 -9.26
CA PRO A 33 8.13 3.54 -8.03
C PRO A 33 6.83 3.01 -7.42
N ARG A 34 5.73 3.79 -7.48
CA ARG A 34 4.41 3.37 -6.99
C ARG A 34 3.83 2.28 -7.89
N LEU A 35 3.98 2.40 -9.21
CA LEU A 35 3.55 1.38 -10.18
C LEU A 35 4.24 0.03 -9.95
N ARG A 36 5.55 0.05 -9.65
CA ARG A 36 6.27 -1.17 -9.29
C ARG A 36 5.72 -1.80 -8.02
N LYS A 37 5.51 -1.00 -6.96
CA LYS A 37 4.94 -1.50 -5.69
C LYS A 37 3.56 -2.10 -5.92
N LEU A 38 2.69 -1.41 -6.63
CA LEU A 38 1.36 -1.88 -7.01
C LEU A 38 1.43 -3.22 -7.75
N SER A 39 2.33 -3.36 -8.73
CA SER A 39 2.53 -4.63 -9.44
C SER A 39 3.02 -5.76 -8.53
N GLN A 40 3.88 -5.45 -7.54
CA GLN A 40 4.31 -6.43 -6.55
C GLN A 40 3.15 -6.84 -5.63
N VAL A 41 2.30 -5.89 -5.20
CA VAL A 41 1.08 -6.18 -4.42
C VAL A 41 0.18 -7.13 -5.20
N LYS A 42 -0.09 -6.84 -6.48
CA LYS A 42 -0.89 -7.73 -7.36
C LYS A 42 -0.29 -9.13 -7.42
N LYS A 43 1.02 -9.22 -7.66
CA LYS A 43 1.74 -10.49 -7.78
C LYS A 43 1.74 -11.28 -6.46
N ALA A 44 1.79 -10.58 -5.33
CA ALA A 44 1.76 -11.17 -4.02
C ALA A 44 0.36 -11.69 -3.64
N GLY A 45 -0.69 -10.95 -4.04
CA GLY A 45 -2.08 -11.39 -3.89
C GLY A 45 -2.59 -11.49 -2.44
N TYR A 46 -1.81 -11.05 -1.44
CA TYR A 46 -2.18 -11.18 -0.02
C TYR A 46 -3.48 -10.48 0.34
N TYR A 47 -3.79 -9.34 -0.30
CA TYR A 47 -5.03 -8.60 -0.08
C TYR A 47 -6.29 -9.37 -0.48
N LYS A 48 -6.17 -10.49 -1.22
CA LYS A 48 -7.28 -11.39 -1.54
C LYS A 48 -7.59 -12.34 -0.38
N ASP A 49 -6.67 -12.48 0.57
CA ASP A 49 -6.84 -13.35 1.73
C ASP A 49 -7.53 -12.59 2.87
N PRO A 50 -8.68 -13.05 3.36
CA PRO A 50 -9.41 -12.36 4.43
C PRO A 50 -8.63 -12.32 5.74
N THR A 51 -7.85 -13.35 6.06
CA THR A 51 -6.98 -13.39 7.25
C THR A 51 -5.94 -12.29 7.21
N PHE A 52 -5.38 -12.03 6.02
CA PHE A 52 -4.42 -10.97 5.83
C PHE A 52 -5.05 -9.59 6.04
N LEU A 53 -6.28 -9.38 5.57
CA LEU A 53 -7.00 -8.12 5.77
C LEU A 53 -7.34 -7.86 7.24
N GLU A 54 -7.74 -8.91 7.97
CA GLU A 54 -7.95 -8.80 9.42
C GLU A 54 -6.66 -8.40 10.14
N LYS A 55 -5.54 -9.07 9.84
CA LYS A 55 -4.22 -8.71 10.39
C LYS A 55 -3.79 -7.30 10.01
N LEU A 56 -4.02 -6.89 8.77
CA LEU A 56 -3.69 -5.56 8.28
C LEU A 56 -4.44 -4.50 9.09
N LYS A 57 -5.72 -4.72 9.39
CA LYS A 57 -6.51 -3.82 10.21
C LYS A 57 -6.00 -3.78 11.64
N GLU A 58 -5.78 -4.94 12.27
CA GLU A 58 -5.28 -5.05 13.64
C GLU A 58 -3.93 -4.34 13.82
N VAL A 59 -2.96 -4.66 12.96
CA VAL A 59 -1.63 -4.04 13.03
C VAL A 59 -1.69 -2.56 12.68
N ASN A 60 -2.55 -2.13 11.76
CA ASN A 60 -2.74 -0.70 11.50
C ASN A 60 -3.27 0.05 12.73
N GLU A 61 -4.21 -0.52 13.47
CA GLU A 61 -4.75 0.09 14.69
C GLU A 61 -3.70 0.13 15.82
N GLU A 62 -2.90 -0.92 15.95
CA GLU A 62 -1.82 -1.01 16.93
C GLU A 62 -0.68 -0.01 16.63
N GLU A 63 -0.24 0.06 15.38
CA GLU A 63 0.93 0.84 14.97
C GLU A 63 0.61 2.25 14.49
N LYS A 64 -0.68 2.56 14.29
CA LYS A 64 -1.15 3.85 13.77
C LYS A 64 -0.36 4.27 12.52
N TRP A 65 -0.33 3.40 11.51
CA TRP A 65 0.41 3.66 10.27
C TRP A 65 -0.06 4.92 9.51
N GLY A 66 -1.20 5.49 9.90
CA GLY A 66 -1.79 6.66 9.25
C GLY A 66 -2.79 6.29 8.15
N ILE A 67 -3.03 4.99 7.96
CA ILE A 67 -4.02 4.51 7.01
C ILE A 67 -5.41 4.87 7.52
N GLN A 68 -6.13 5.62 6.70
CA GLN A 68 -7.48 6.04 7.01
C GLN A 68 -8.46 5.01 6.49
N TYR A 69 -9.54 4.78 7.24
CA TYR A 69 -10.64 3.91 6.82
C TYR A 69 -11.89 4.76 6.72
N SER A 70 -12.67 4.53 5.67
CA SER A 70 -14.00 5.09 5.51
C SER A 70 -14.97 4.47 6.51
N PRO A 71 -16.06 5.16 6.86
CA PRO A 71 -17.13 4.61 7.69
C PRO A 71 -17.81 3.36 7.07
N ASP A 72 -17.70 3.17 5.76
CA ASP A 72 -18.11 1.93 5.04
C ASP A 72 -17.17 0.73 5.26
N GLY A 73 -16.01 0.94 5.89
CA GLY A 73 -14.98 -0.08 6.05
C GLY A 73 -13.92 -0.13 4.94
N GLY A 74 -14.07 0.66 3.87
CA GLY A 74 -13.07 0.75 2.80
C GLY A 74 -11.86 1.62 3.17
N LEU A 75 -10.65 1.20 2.78
CA LEU A 75 -9.41 1.97 2.93
C LEU A 75 -9.49 3.30 2.16
N LEU A 76 -9.03 4.38 2.78
CA LEU A 76 -8.82 5.70 2.19
C LEU A 76 -7.34 5.88 1.96
N VAL A 77 -6.97 6.13 0.72
CA VAL A 77 -5.57 6.33 0.34
C VAL A 77 -5.35 7.77 -0.12
N THR A 78 -4.24 8.36 0.31
CA THR A 78 -3.86 9.74 -0.03
C THR A 78 -2.44 9.75 -0.59
N GLU A 79 -1.97 10.88 -1.13
CA GLU A 79 -0.63 10.96 -1.69
C GLU A 79 0.49 10.65 -0.67
N GLU A 80 0.25 10.93 0.60
CA GLU A 80 1.19 10.70 1.69
C GLU A 80 1.16 9.24 2.16
N ASP A 81 -0.03 8.62 2.17
CA ASP A 81 -0.24 7.27 2.71
C ASP A 81 -0.15 6.15 1.64
N ILE A 82 -0.29 6.46 0.35
CA ILE A 82 -0.21 5.49 -0.76
C ILE A 82 1.06 4.64 -0.71
N ASP A 83 2.20 5.22 -0.30
CA ASP A 83 3.45 4.47 -0.20
C ASP A 83 3.39 3.42 0.91
N THR A 84 2.80 3.80 2.04
CA THR A 84 2.55 2.95 3.20
C THR A 84 1.57 1.84 2.85
N VAL A 85 0.41 2.18 2.29
CA VAL A 85 -0.63 1.23 1.87
C VAL A 85 -0.08 0.19 0.91
N LEU A 86 0.62 0.63 -0.16
CA LEU A 86 1.18 -0.30 -1.13
C LEU A 86 2.25 -1.22 -0.51
N ARG A 87 3.05 -0.74 0.45
CA ARG A 87 4.00 -1.59 1.19
C ARG A 87 3.28 -2.58 2.09
N VAL A 88 2.26 -2.15 2.82
CA VAL A 88 1.51 -2.99 3.73
C VAL A 88 0.78 -4.09 2.94
N LEU A 89 0.10 -3.75 1.84
CA LEU A 89 -0.59 -4.72 0.99
C LEU A 89 0.37 -5.71 0.30
N ASN A 90 1.64 -5.34 0.14
CA ASN A 90 2.67 -6.25 -0.33
C ASN A 90 3.16 -7.21 0.77
N ASN A 91 2.63 -7.08 1.99
CA ASN A 91 3.08 -7.77 3.20
C ASN A 91 4.51 -7.37 3.63
N ASP A 92 5.12 -6.37 3.00
CA ASP A 92 6.46 -5.89 3.32
C ASP A 92 6.51 -5.36 4.76
N ARG A 93 5.50 -4.56 5.14
CA ARG A 93 5.44 -3.92 6.47
C ARG A 93 4.96 -4.87 7.59
N LEU A 94 4.02 -5.77 7.28
CA LEU A 94 3.57 -6.83 8.19
C LEU A 94 4.73 -7.79 8.49
N THR A 95 5.44 -8.24 7.46
CA THR A 95 6.62 -9.10 7.62
C THR A 95 7.75 -8.38 8.37
N SER A 96 8.00 -7.10 8.07
CA SER A 96 9.01 -6.29 8.76
C SER A 96 8.69 -6.14 10.25
N LYS A 97 7.41 -6.00 10.62
CA LYS A 97 6.99 -5.96 12.03
C LYS A 97 7.10 -7.30 12.74
N ILE A 98 6.68 -8.37 12.08
CA ILE A 98 6.73 -9.73 12.64
C ILE A 98 8.18 -10.21 12.79
N ASN A 99 9.08 -9.81 11.87
CA ASN A 99 10.48 -10.23 11.91
C ASN A 99 11.39 -9.28 12.69
N ALA A 100 10.96 -8.05 12.98
CA ALA A 100 11.62 -7.03 13.83
C ALA A 100 13.12 -6.75 13.60
N GLU A 101 13.81 -7.43 12.68
CA GLU A 101 15.21 -7.31 12.37
C GLU A 101 15.41 -7.46 10.85
N THR A 102 16.21 -6.57 10.27
CA THR A 102 16.68 -6.62 8.87
C THR A 102 15.68 -6.16 7.81
N PHE A 103 15.27 -4.90 7.88
CA PHE A 103 15.43 -4.06 6.69
C PHE A 103 16.11 -2.78 7.15
N ASP A 104 17.43 -2.75 6.97
CA ASP A 104 18.16 -1.50 6.74
C ASP A 104 17.58 -0.91 5.45
N ALA A 105 16.42 -0.28 5.56
CA ALA A 105 15.91 0.58 4.52
C ALA A 105 16.85 1.78 4.55
N ASP A 106 17.96 1.63 3.83
CA ASP A 106 18.92 2.65 3.43
C ASP A 106 18.15 3.95 3.13
N VAL A 107 17.98 4.80 4.15
CA VAL A 107 17.51 6.17 3.97
C VAL A 107 18.70 6.94 3.42
N LYS A 108 19.11 6.62 2.19
CA LYS A 108 19.85 7.55 1.35
C LYS A 108 18.85 8.56 0.80
N HIS A 109 18.34 9.43 1.66
CA HIS A 109 17.88 10.73 1.19
C HIS A 109 19.11 11.61 1.00
N LYS A 110 19.80 11.43 -0.12
CA LYS A 110 20.94 12.24 -0.52
C LYS A 110 20.45 13.44 -1.34
N LEU A 111 20.29 14.59 -0.65
CA LEU A 111 20.69 15.97 -1.03
C LEU A 111 20.01 16.65 -2.26
N PRO A 112 19.84 17.99 -2.24
CA PRO A 112 20.98 18.88 -2.51
C PRO A 112 21.22 19.98 -1.45
N ALA A 113 22.50 20.32 -1.35
CA ALA A 113 23.05 21.47 -0.67
C ALA A 113 22.60 22.80 -1.30
N ALA A 114 22.72 23.86 -0.50
CA ALA A 114 23.09 25.25 -0.84
C ALA A 114 22.10 26.29 -0.26
N PRO A 115 22.54 27.54 -0.05
CA PRO A 115 23.88 28.12 -0.29
C PRO A 115 24.76 28.27 0.96
#